data_AF-A0A6P6CTG6-F1
#
_entry.id   AF-A0A6P6CTG6-F1
#
_cell.length_a   1.000
_cell.length_b   1.000
_cell.length_c   1.000
_cell.angle_alpha   90.00
_cell.angle_beta   90.00
_cell.angle_gamma   90.00
#
_symmetry.space_group_name_H-M   'P 1'
#
loop_
_entity.id
_entity.type
_entity.pdbx_description
1 polymer ?
#
loop_
_entity_poly.entity_id
_entity_poly.type
_entity_poly.pdbx_seq_one_letter_code
_entity_poly.pdbx_strand_id
1 'polypeptide(L)'
;MIRNPNYTNFVCCAVCNKIIPPAPLGETFKRIHEYKPFKTRFYTHKDILDIGADILNQEEEFQEALLKERIAKAEAKVWAQADKRQKQAVEKALEEANDEYKIKIQILEEQHQKHLQEMTAKTKLEIHQDMEDELRRENLAAEQRMVHRIQRIMIECHKEKIQAVEKARAEERRIAQEAIQAQKSKAVEELVNAGMEVTKGRGKSKSQLIKEKEHEMNIYYSMAQRQKQEEVQGVLEEAEKTHQVVLGNVMDKLVNTQGELLSIAKQLGIMTNWKDFLEEELQETRMAFQKYINYTFPKLSPGHADFILPERKKTPSSLIQETKTTLD
;
A
#
# COMPACT_ATOMS: atom_id res chain seq x y z
N MET A 1 81.09 173.29 -98.47
CA MET A 1 80.61 174.18 -97.38
C MET A 1 80.43 173.35 -96.11
N ILE A 2 81.26 173.68 -95.12
CA ILE A 2 81.09 173.60 -93.65
C ILE A 2 80.22 172.45 -93.09
N ARG A 3 80.86 171.49 -92.41
CA ARG A 3 80.25 170.47 -91.54
C ARG A 3 79.93 171.06 -90.16
N ASN A 4 78.84 170.63 -89.54
CA ASN A 4 78.62 170.72 -88.08
C ASN A 4 78.12 169.35 -87.56
N PRO A 5 78.75 168.69 -86.56
CA PRO A 5 78.54 167.26 -86.28
C PRO A 5 77.38 166.87 -85.36
N ASN A 6 76.58 167.80 -84.83
CA ASN A 6 75.73 167.50 -83.66
C ASN A 6 74.22 167.35 -83.89
N TYR A 7 73.71 167.32 -85.13
CA TYR A 7 72.27 167.17 -85.33
C TYR A 7 71.95 166.24 -86.51
N THR A 8 71.66 164.98 -86.20
CA THR A 8 71.16 163.97 -87.13
C THR A 8 69.65 163.80 -86.96
N ASN A 9 68.91 164.19 -88.01
CA ASN A 9 67.52 163.84 -88.32
C ASN A 9 66.42 164.69 -87.66
N PHE A 10 65.94 165.65 -88.43
CA PHE A 10 64.68 166.35 -88.21
C PHE A 10 63.58 165.75 -89.09
N VAL A 11 62.41 165.48 -88.51
CA VAL A 11 61.21 165.03 -89.24
C VAL A 11 60.32 166.25 -89.50
N CYS A 12 60.06 166.53 -90.78
CA CYS A 12 59.26 167.68 -91.22
C CYS A 12 57.76 167.37 -91.15
N CYS A 13 56.99 168.25 -90.49
CA CYS A 13 55.53 168.19 -90.44
C CYS A 13 54.90 168.68 -91.75
N ALA A 14 54.00 167.89 -92.33
CA ALA A 14 53.41 168.07 -93.66
C ALA A 14 52.48 169.31 -93.83
N VAL A 15 52.45 170.25 -92.88
CA VAL A 15 51.56 171.43 -92.95
C VAL A 15 52.28 172.76 -92.67
N CYS A 16 53.49 172.80 -92.08
CA CYS A 16 54.09 174.07 -91.65
C CYS A 16 55.62 174.25 -91.75
N ASN A 17 56.36 173.38 -92.45
CA ASN A 17 57.77 173.62 -92.87
C ASN A 17 58.75 174.17 -91.81
N LYS A 18 58.45 173.99 -90.51
CA LYS A 18 59.31 174.32 -89.38
C LYS A 18 59.90 173.04 -88.80
N ILE A 19 61.22 173.08 -88.62
CA ILE A 19 62.05 172.04 -88.03
C ILE A 19 61.84 172.05 -86.50
N ILE A 20 61.18 171.01 -85.96
CA ILE A 20 60.90 170.85 -84.53
C ILE A 20 61.99 169.95 -83.91
N PRO A 21 62.67 170.37 -82.83
CA PRO A 21 63.71 169.56 -82.18
C PRO A 21 63.14 168.26 -81.54
N PRO A 22 63.89 167.14 -81.57
CA PRO A 22 63.45 165.89 -80.96
C PRO A 22 63.32 165.99 -79.43
N ALA A 23 62.38 165.24 -78.86
CA ALA A 23 62.03 165.29 -77.44
C ALA A 23 63.19 164.84 -76.53
N PRO A 24 63.42 165.50 -75.38
CA PRO A 24 64.52 165.18 -74.46
C PRO A 24 64.28 163.83 -73.77
N LEU A 25 65.28 162.94 -73.83
CA LEU A 25 65.32 161.67 -73.11
C LEU A 25 66.16 161.82 -71.83
N GLY A 26 65.65 161.33 -70.70
CA GLY A 26 66.33 161.34 -69.39
C GLY A 26 65.50 161.98 -68.28
N GLU A 27 66.17 162.37 -67.18
CA GLU A 27 65.56 162.92 -65.95
C GLU A 27 64.68 164.15 -66.21
N THR A 28 64.92 164.89 -67.28
CA THR A 28 64.11 166.03 -67.73
C THR A 28 62.69 165.62 -68.14
N PHE A 29 62.48 164.39 -68.66
CA PHE A 29 61.15 163.87 -68.99
C PHE A 29 60.35 163.51 -67.72
N LYS A 30 61.03 163.05 -66.65
CA LYS A 30 60.38 162.75 -65.37
C LYS A 30 59.87 164.02 -64.66
N ARG A 31 60.61 165.13 -64.74
CA ARG A 31 60.17 166.45 -64.21
C ARG A 31 58.94 167.03 -64.93
N ILE A 32 58.78 166.76 -66.24
CA ILE A 32 57.60 167.23 -67.00
C ILE A 32 56.35 166.39 -66.67
N HIS A 33 56.53 165.13 -66.27
CA HIS A 33 55.42 164.28 -65.80
C HIS A 33 54.95 164.65 -64.39
N GLU A 34 55.85 165.19 -63.55
CA GLU A 34 55.53 165.70 -62.21
C GLU A 34 54.84 167.08 -62.22
N TYR A 35 54.99 167.86 -63.30
CA TYR A 35 54.45 169.23 -63.39
C TYR A 35 53.04 169.34 -63.99
N LYS A 36 52.33 168.22 -64.19
CA LYS A 36 50.93 168.23 -64.67
C LYS A 36 49.96 168.09 -63.49
N PRO A 37 49.21 169.14 -63.11
CA PRO A 37 48.35 169.07 -61.93
C PRO A 37 47.04 168.32 -62.20
N PHE A 38 46.68 167.48 -61.23
CA PHE A 38 45.33 167.04 -60.82
C PHE A 38 44.22 167.02 -61.89
N LYS A 39 44.05 165.88 -62.57
CA LYS A 39 42.75 165.42 -63.07
C LYS A 39 42.35 164.15 -62.34
N THR A 40 41.50 164.34 -61.34
CA THR A 40 40.30 163.54 -61.13
C THR A 40 40.15 162.33 -62.08
N ARG A 41 40.58 161.15 -61.63
CA ARG A 41 40.03 159.88 -62.12
C ARG A 41 38.61 159.77 -61.57
N PHE A 42 37.68 160.55 -62.12
CA PHE A 42 36.28 160.20 -62.04
C PHE A 42 36.13 158.91 -62.84
N TYR A 43 35.63 157.86 -62.20
CA TYR A 43 35.21 156.62 -62.87
C TYR A 43 34.55 156.97 -64.21
N THR A 44 35.02 156.38 -65.31
CA THR A 44 34.35 156.54 -66.60
C THR A 44 32.95 155.92 -66.51
N HIS A 45 32.02 156.28 -67.40
CA HIS A 45 30.69 155.66 -67.38
C HIS A 45 30.76 154.12 -67.42
N LYS A 46 31.79 153.57 -68.08
CA LYS A 46 32.07 152.14 -68.09
C LYS A 46 32.46 151.61 -66.70
N ASP A 47 33.38 152.29 -66.01
CA ASP A 47 33.78 151.87 -64.65
C ASP A 47 32.61 151.94 -63.65
N ILE A 48 31.69 152.90 -63.78
CA ILE A 48 30.48 152.99 -62.94
C ILE A 48 29.50 151.84 -63.25
N LEU A 49 29.32 151.51 -64.54
CA LEU A 49 28.48 150.40 -64.97
C LEU A 49 29.07 149.04 -64.55
N ASP A 50 30.38 148.89 -64.65
CA ASP A 50 31.09 147.67 -64.22
C ASP A 50 30.98 147.50 -62.70
N ILE A 51 31.14 148.57 -61.90
CA ILE A 51 30.88 148.55 -60.44
C ILE A 51 29.42 148.19 -60.14
N GLY A 52 28.46 148.73 -60.91
CA GLY A 52 27.04 148.41 -60.75
C GLY A 52 26.73 146.94 -61.08
N ALA A 53 27.37 146.39 -62.11
CA ALA A 53 27.26 144.98 -62.48
C ALA A 53 27.91 144.06 -61.43
N ASP A 54 29.05 144.45 -60.87
CA ASP A 54 29.72 143.72 -59.80
C ASP A 54 28.88 143.71 -58.51
N ILE A 55 28.26 144.84 -58.14
CA ILE A 55 27.35 144.91 -56.98
C ILE A 55 26.10 144.05 -57.22
N LEU A 56 25.52 144.09 -58.42
CA LEU A 56 24.36 143.26 -58.77
C LEU A 56 24.72 141.77 -58.71
N ASN A 57 25.83 141.37 -59.31
CA ASN A 57 26.32 139.99 -59.25
C ASN A 57 26.61 139.54 -57.82
N GLN A 58 27.22 140.38 -56.98
CA GLN A 58 27.46 140.06 -55.57
C GLN A 58 26.15 139.90 -54.78
N GLU A 59 25.15 140.72 -55.04
CA GLU A 59 23.83 140.59 -54.42
C GLU A 59 23.12 139.31 -54.93
N GLU A 60 23.19 139.01 -56.23
CA GLU A 60 22.66 137.77 -56.81
C GLU A 60 23.34 136.52 -56.22
N GLU A 61 24.67 136.52 -56.10
CA GLU A 61 25.43 135.45 -55.45
C GLU A 61 25.06 135.29 -53.97
N PHE A 62 24.86 136.41 -53.26
CA PHE A 62 24.43 136.41 -51.87
C PHE A 62 23.00 135.86 -51.70
N GLN A 63 22.05 136.28 -52.54
CA GLN A 63 20.68 135.76 -52.55
C GLN A 63 20.62 134.29 -52.96
N GLU A 64 21.42 133.87 -53.94
CA GLU A 64 21.57 132.47 -54.32
C GLU A 64 22.14 131.62 -53.19
N ALA A 65 23.16 132.12 -52.47
CA ALA A 65 23.74 131.42 -51.33
C ALA A 65 22.71 131.27 -50.20
N LEU A 66 21.95 132.33 -49.91
CA LEU A 66 20.84 132.32 -48.94
C LEU A 66 19.74 131.34 -49.35
N LEU A 67 19.40 131.27 -50.64
CA LEU A 67 18.42 130.32 -51.17
C LEU A 67 18.93 128.89 -51.06
N LYS A 68 20.18 128.61 -51.46
CA LYS A 68 20.83 127.30 -51.34
C LYS A 68 20.90 126.85 -49.87
N GLU A 69 21.20 127.76 -48.94
CA GLU A 69 21.20 127.47 -47.50
C GLU A 69 19.80 127.11 -46.99
N ARG A 70 18.77 127.86 -47.41
CA ARG A 70 17.37 127.57 -47.05
C ARG A 70 16.90 126.24 -47.63
N ILE A 71 17.27 125.92 -48.87
CA ILE A 71 16.99 124.62 -49.51
C ILE A 71 17.68 123.50 -48.72
N ALA A 72 18.98 123.61 -48.44
CA ALA A 72 19.71 122.62 -47.65
C ALA A 72 19.10 122.40 -46.26
N LYS A 73 18.67 123.48 -45.59
CA LYS A 73 17.95 123.40 -44.30
C LYS A 73 16.59 122.71 -44.43
N ALA A 74 15.86 122.93 -45.53
CA ALA A 74 14.59 122.26 -45.79
C ALA A 74 14.78 120.78 -46.13
N GLU A 75 15.75 120.46 -46.99
CA GLU A 75 16.14 119.10 -47.35
C GLU A 75 16.58 118.31 -46.11
N ALA A 76 17.45 118.86 -45.27
CA ALA A 76 17.88 118.21 -44.03
C ALA A 76 16.70 117.89 -43.09
N LYS A 77 15.71 118.78 -43.00
CA LYS A 77 14.48 118.53 -42.22
C LYS A 77 13.64 117.40 -42.82
N VAL A 78 13.50 117.37 -44.15
CA VAL A 78 12.77 116.31 -44.87
C VAL A 78 13.48 114.98 -44.67
N TRP A 79 14.81 114.93 -44.82
CA TRP A 79 15.62 113.73 -44.58
C TRP A 79 15.52 113.24 -43.14
N ALA A 80 15.62 114.12 -42.15
CA ALA A 80 15.44 113.74 -40.74
C ALA A 80 14.05 113.17 -40.45
N GLN A 81 13.01 113.71 -41.09
CA GLN A 81 11.64 113.20 -40.97
C GLN A 81 11.46 111.85 -41.68
N ALA A 82 12.09 111.67 -42.85
CA ALA A 82 12.11 110.41 -43.59
C ALA A 82 12.82 109.32 -42.78
N ASP A 83 14.00 109.61 -42.23
CA ASP A 83 14.76 108.70 -41.34
C ASP A 83 13.93 108.28 -40.13
N LYS A 84 13.23 109.23 -39.50
CA LYS A 84 12.37 108.92 -38.35
C LYS A 84 11.21 108.00 -38.75
N ARG A 85 10.54 108.27 -39.86
CA ARG A 85 9.45 107.42 -40.38
C ARG A 85 9.95 106.04 -40.80
N GLN A 86 11.13 105.96 -41.42
CA GLN A 86 11.75 104.70 -41.81
C GLN A 86 12.08 103.86 -40.57
N LYS A 87 12.70 104.44 -39.55
CA LYS A 87 12.97 103.75 -38.28
C LYS A 87 11.69 103.22 -37.63
N GLN A 88 10.65 104.05 -37.57
CA GLN A 88 9.34 103.63 -37.03
C GLN A 88 8.69 102.50 -37.85
N ALA A 89 8.79 102.54 -39.18
CA ALA A 89 8.26 101.49 -40.04
C ALA A 89 9.03 100.17 -39.87
N VAL A 90 10.36 100.23 -39.74
CA VAL A 90 11.21 99.07 -39.49
C VAL A 90 10.94 98.48 -38.11
N GLU A 91 10.84 99.31 -37.08
CA GLU A 91 10.55 98.88 -35.71
C GLU A 91 9.18 98.21 -35.64
N LYS A 92 8.16 98.80 -36.27
CA LYS A 92 6.82 98.20 -36.36
C LYS A 92 6.83 96.87 -37.13
N ALA A 93 7.54 96.78 -38.25
CA ALA A 93 7.65 95.53 -39.00
C ALA A 93 8.39 94.43 -38.21
N LEU A 94 9.39 94.80 -37.40
CA LEU A 94 10.08 93.89 -36.49
C LEU A 94 9.18 93.41 -35.35
N GLU A 95 8.38 94.29 -34.76
CA GLU A 95 7.39 93.94 -33.74
C GLU A 95 6.34 92.97 -34.28
N GLU A 96 5.73 93.29 -35.43
CA GLU A 96 4.74 92.43 -36.09
C GLU A 96 5.33 91.05 -36.43
N ALA A 97 6.55 91.01 -37.00
CA ALA A 97 7.22 89.75 -37.28
C ALA A 97 7.51 88.95 -36.01
N ASN A 98 7.99 89.60 -34.95
CA ASN A 98 8.25 88.95 -33.67
C ASN A 98 6.97 88.39 -33.04
N ASP A 99 5.85 89.10 -33.13
CA ASP A 99 4.58 88.63 -32.59
C ASP A 99 4.02 87.46 -33.41
N GLU A 100 4.14 87.49 -34.73
CA GLU A 100 3.84 86.34 -35.58
C GLU A 100 4.71 85.12 -35.21
N TYR A 101 6.01 85.31 -34.99
CA TYR A 101 6.91 84.23 -34.61
C TYR A 101 6.55 83.66 -33.24
N LYS A 102 6.23 84.50 -32.25
CA LYS A 102 5.76 84.04 -30.93
C LYS A 102 4.50 83.19 -31.04
N ILE A 103 3.53 83.62 -31.85
CA ILE A 103 2.29 82.85 -32.09
C ILE A 103 2.62 81.51 -32.76
N LYS A 104 3.47 81.51 -33.78
CA LYS A 104 3.89 80.26 -34.46
C LYS A 104 4.61 79.31 -33.51
N ILE A 105 5.49 79.83 -32.64
CA ILE A 105 6.18 79.03 -31.62
C ILE A 105 5.17 78.42 -30.64
N GLN A 106 4.23 79.21 -30.11
CA GLN A 106 3.20 78.70 -29.19
C GLN A 106 2.34 77.60 -29.82
N ILE A 107 1.88 77.80 -31.07
CA ILE A 107 1.12 76.77 -31.78
C ILE A 107 1.94 75.49 -31.94
N LEU A 108 3.22 75.61 -32.28
CA LEU A 108 4.11 74.46 -32.45
C LEU A 108 4.36 73.73 -31.11
N GLU A 109 4.55 74.48 -30.02
CA GLU A 109 4.68 73.94 -28.67
C GLU A 109 3.42 73.17 -28.24
N GLU A 110 2.23 73.74 -28.47
CA GLU A 110 0.97 73.06 -28.18
C GLU A 110 0.79 71.78 -29.01
N GLN A 111 1.15 71.81 -30.30
CA GLN A 111 1.10 70.62 -31.17
C GLN A 111 2.05 69.53 -30.69
N HIS A 112 3.30 69.88 -30.35
CA HIS A 112 4.25 68.94 -29.79
C HIS A 112 3.78 68.38 -28.45
N GLN A 113 3.21 69.21 -27.58
CA GLN A 113 2.72 68.76 -26.28
C GLN A 113 1.54 67.77 -26.44
N LYS A 114 0.61 68.04 -27.37
CA LYS A 114 -0.46 67.10 -27.72
C LYS A 114 0.09 65.79 -28.26
N HIS A 115 1.04 65.83 -29.19
CA HIS A 115 1.66 64.63 -29.75
C HIS A 115 2.38 63.81 -28.67
N LEU A 116 3.10 64.46 -27.74
CA LEU A 116 3.74 63.77 -26.61
C LEU A 116 2.72 63.11 -25.68
N GLN A 117 1.59 63.76 -25.41
CA GLN A 117 0.52 63.17 -24.60
C GLN A 117 -0.12 61.96 -25.30
N GLU A 118 -0.40 62.05 -26.60
CA GLU A 118 -0.93 60.93 -27.39
C GLU A 118 0.04 59.76 -27.46
N MET A 119 1.32 60.02 -27.71
CA MET A 119 2.36 58.97 -27.72
C MET A 119 2.49 58.32 -26.34
N THR A 120 2.49 59.12 -25.27
CA THR A 120 2.53 58.58 -23.91
C THR A 120 1.30 57.72 -23.61
N ALA A 121 0.11 58.12 -24.05
CA ALA A 121 -1.11 57.34 -23.88
C ALA A 121 -1.05 56.02 -24.67
N LYS A 122 -0.59 56.06 -25.93
CA LYS A 122 -0.41 54.86 -26.77
C LYS A 122 0.60 53.89 -26.16
N THR A 123 1.77 54.38 -25.76
CA THR A 123 2.81 53.55 -25.13
C THR A 123 2.33 52.96 -23.80
N LYS A 124 1.58 53.72 -22.98
CA LYS A 124 0.97 53.16 -21.76
C LYS A 124 -0.01 52.03 -22.09
N LEU A 125 -0.84 52.20 -23.12
CA LEU A 125 -1.80 51.17 -23.54
C LEU A 125 -1.07 49.90 -24.01
N GLU A 126 -0.04 50.04 -24.84
CA GLU A 126 0.79 48.93 -25.32
C GLU A 126 1.46 48.20 -24.15
N ILE A 127 2.09 48.93 -23.23
CA ILE A 127 2.70 48.34 -22.02
C ILE A 127 1.66 47.58 -21.17
N HIS A 128 0.45 48.14 -21.00
CA HIS A 128 -0.61 47.46 -20.26
C HIS A 128 -1.06 46.18 -20.96
N GLN A 129 -1.22 46.20 -22.29
CA GLN A 129 -1.59 45.02 -23.08
C GLN A 129 -0.51 43.93 -23.00
N ASP A 130 0.76 44.31 -23.17
CA ASP A 130 1.89 43.39 -23.07
C ASP A 130 1.98 42.75 -21.68
N MET A 131 1.79 43.55 -20.63
CA MET A 131 1.78 43.07 -19.24
C MET A 131 0.60 42.13 -18.97
N GLU A 132 -0.59 42.41 -19.50
CA GLU A 132 -1.73 41.49 -19.41
C GLU A 132 -1.47 40.16 -20.14
N ASP A 133 -0.85 40.20 -21.32
CA ASP A 133 -0.52 39.02 -22.10
C ASP A 133 0.58 38.18 -21.43
N GLU A 134 1.58 38.80 -20.83
CA GLU A 134 2.56 38.11 -19.96
C GLU A 134 1.88 37.46 -18.76
N LEU A 135 1.02 38.19 -18.05
CA LEU A 135 0.31 37.67 -16.89
C LEU A 135 -0.59 36.48 -17.27
N ARG A 136 -1.29 36.55 -18.41
CA ARG A 136 -2.09 35.42 -18.93
C ARG A 136 -1.20 34.21 -19.25
N ARG A 137 -0.04 34.42 -19.88
CA ARG A 137 0.91 33.34 -20.18
C ARG A 137 1.45 32.67 -18.91
N GLU A 138 1.82 33.46 -17.91
CA GLU A 138 2.30 32.93 -16.62
C GLU A 138 1.22 32.18 -15.86
N ASN A 139 0.00 32.72 -15.83
CA ASN A 139 -1.16 32.08 -15.20
C ASN A 139 -1.48 30.73 -15.85
N LEU A 140 -1.56 30.67 -17.19
CA LEU A 140 -1.79 29.42 -17.92
C LEU A 140 -0.69 28.39 -17.64
N ALA A 141 0.58 28.82 -17.62
CA ALA A 141 1.69 27.94 -17.28
C ALA A 141 1.61 27.45 -15.82
N ALA A 142 1.20 28.30 -14.88
CA ALA A 142 1.00 27.93 -13.48
C ALA A 142 -0.14 26.92 -13.30
N GLU A 143 -1.27 27.14 -13.98
CA GLU A 143 -2.41 26.23 -14.02
C GLU A 143 -2.02 24.87 -14.59
N GLN A 144 -1.31 24.82 -15.72
CA GLN A 144 -0.82 23.57 -16.31
C GLN A 144 0.11 22.82 -15.35
N ARG A 145 1.04 23.53 -14.67
CA ARG A 145 1.89 22.93 -13.63
C ARG A 145 1.05 22.37 -12.49
N MET A 146 -0.01 23.07 -12.08
CA MET A 146 -0.90 22.62 -11.02
C MET A 146 -1.73 21.41 -11.42
N VAL A 147 -2.30 21.41 -12.62
CA VAL A 147 -3.03 20.26 -13.19
C VAL A 147 -2.13 19.03 -13.27
N HIS A 148 -0.90 19.18 -13.76
CA HIS A 148 0.06 18.06 -13.82
C HIS A 148 0.38 17.51 -12.41
N ARG A 149 0.58 18.38 -11.42
CA ARG A 149 0.77 17.95 -10.01
C ARG A 149 -0.44 17.19 -9.48
N ILE A 150 -1.65 17.70 -9.71
CA ILE A 150 -2.89 17.05 -9.27
C ILE A 150 -3.05 15.68 -9.94
N GLN A 151 -2.84 15.59 -11.25
CA GLN A 151 -2.89 14.32 -11.98
C GLN A 151 -1.90 13.30 -11.43
N ARG A 152 -0.66 13.73 -11.14
CA ARG A 152 0.35 12.87 -10.52
C ARG A 152 -0.09 12.36 -9.14
N ILE A 153 -0.60 13.24 -8.28
CA ILE A 153 -1.13 12.86 -6.96
C ILE A 153 -2.31 11.90 -7.10
N MET A 154 -3.21 12.11 -8.07
CA MET A 154 -4.32 11.19 -8.33
C MET A 154 -3.83 9.79 -8.72
N ILE A 155 -2.80 9.69 -9.56
CA ILE A 155 -2.21 8.40 -9.94
C ILE A 155 -1.56 7.71 -8.74
N GLU A 156 -0.79 8.46 -7.94
CA GLU A 156 -0.15 7.96 -6.72
C GLU A 156 -1.20 7.46 -5.72
N CYS A 157 -2.24 8.25 -5.44
CA CYS A 157 -3.36 7.87 -4.58
C CYS A 157 -4.11 6.64 -5.11
N HIS A 158 -4.34 6.56 -6.43
CA HIS A 158 -4.98 5.39 -7.04
C HIS A 158 -4.13 4.13 -6.85
N LYS A 159 -2.82 4.23 -7.03
CA LYS A 159 -1.89 3.12 -6.80
C LYS A 159 -1.87 2.69 -5.33
N GLU A 160 -1.82 3.63 -4.40
CA GLU A 160 -1.91 3.37 -2.96
C GLU A 160 -3.23 2.69 -2.59
N LYS A 161 -4.35 3.13 -3.16
CA LYS A 161 -5.66 2.50 -2.98
C LYS A 161 -5.65 1.05 -3.44
N ILE A 162 -5.12 0.76 -4.64
CA ILE A 162 -5.02 -0.62 -5.14
C ILE A 162 -4.18 -1.46 -4.19
N GLN A 163 -3.00 -0.98 -3.78
CA GLN A 163 -2.12 -1.70 -2.86
C GLN A 163 -2.78 -1.94 -1.49
N ALA A 164 -3.54 -0.97 -0.98
CA ALA A 164 -4.28 -1.12 0.27
C ALA A 164 -5.38 -2.20 0.15
N VAL A 165 -6.13 -2.20 -0.95
CA VAL A 165 -7.15 -3.21 -1.23
C VAL A 165 -6.54 -4.60 -1.42
N GLU A 166 -5.40 -4.70 -2.10
CA GLU A 166 -4.67 -5.97 -2.26
C GLU A 166 -4.18 -6.51 -0.92
N LYS A 167 -3.59 -5.67 -0.07
CA LYS A 167 -3.17 -6.04 1.29
C LYS A 167 -4.36 -6.49 2.15
N ALA A 168 -5.47 -5.74 2.12
CA ALA A 168 -6.68 -6.11 2.85
C ALA A 168 -7.23 -7.45 2.37
N ARG A 169 -7.31 -7.69 1.06
CA ARG A 169 -7.75 -8.97 0.50
C ARG A 169 -6.80 -10.13 0.82
N ALA A 170 -5.49 -9.88 0.84
CA ALA A 170 -4.51 -10.89 1.22
C ALA A 170 -4.67 -11.29 2.70
N GLU A 171 -4.92 -10.31 3.56
CA GLU A 171 -5.18 -10.55 4.99
C GLU A 171 -6.51 -11.27 5.21
N GLU A 172 -7.58 -10.87 4.52
CA GLU A 172 -8.86 -11.60 4.55
C GLU A 172 -8.69 -13.06 4.10
N ARG A 173 -7.92 -13.31 3.04
CA ARG A 173 -7.62 -14.68 2.59
C ARG A 173 -6.83 -15.46 3.63
N ARG A 174 -5.85 -14.84 4.29
CA ARG A 174 -5.07 -15.46 5.37
C ARG A 174 -5.98 -15.86 6.53
N ILE A 175 -6.81 -14.93 7.01
CA ILE A 175 -7.77 -15.18 8.09
C ILE A 175 -8.77 -16.29 7.69
N ALA A 176 -9.28 -16.26 6.46
CA ALA A 176 -10.18 -17.31 5.95
C ALA A 176 -9.49 -18.68 5.88
N GLN A 177 -8.23 -18.74 5.45
CA GLN A 177 -7.44 -19.98 5.45
C GLN A 177 -7.21 -20.51 6.86
N GLU A 178 -6.86 -19.64 7.81
CA GLU A 178 -6.68 -19.99 9.22
C GLU A 178 -7.98 -20.50 9.84
N ALA A 179 -9.11 -19.86 9.55
CA ALA A 179 -10.43 -20.31 9.99
C ALA A 179 -10.80 -21.68 9.41
N ILE A 180 -10.55 -21.91 8.10
CA ILE A 180 -10.75 -23.21 7.46
C ILE A 180 -9.86 -24.27 8.10
N GLN A 181 -8.59 -23.96 8.36
CA GLN A 181 -7.65 -24.90 8.98
C GLN A 181 -8.05 -25.22 10.42
N ALA A 182 -8.46 -24.22 11.21
CA ALA A 182 -8.98 -24.42 12.55
C ALA A 182 -10.25 -25.29 12.54
N GLN A 183 -11.17 -25.05 11.60
CA GLN A 183 -12.36 -25.87 11.43
C GLN A 183 -12.01 -27.31 11.02
N LYS A 184 -11.06 -27.51 10.10
CA LYS A 184 -10.56 -28.84 9.72
C LYS A 184 -9.96 -29.57 10.91
N SER A 185 -9.10 -28.92 11.69
CA SER A 185 -8.51 -29.50 12.90
C SER A 185 -9.58 -29.91 13.90
N LYS A 186 -10.57 -29.04 14.14
CA LYS A 186 -11.69 -29.33 15.03
C LYS A 186 -12.53 -30.52 14.54
N ALA A 187 -12.84 -30.58 13.24
CA ALA A 187 -13.60 -31.69 12.66
C ALA A 187 -12.82 -33.01 12.74
N VAL A 188 -11.50 -32.99 12.53
CA VAL A 188 -10.63 -34.16 12.71
C VAL A 188 -10.64 -34.62 14.17
N GLU A 189 -10.55 -33.70 15.12
CA GLU A 189 -10.61 -34.01 16.55
C GLU A 189 -11.97 -34.61 16.94
N GLU A 190 -13.08 -34.04 16.45
CA GLU A 190 -14.43 -34.59 16.63
C GLU A 190 -14.56 -36.00 16.04
N LEU A 191 -14.00 -36.26 14.84
CA LEU A 191 -13.98 -37.58 14.22
C LEU A 191 -13.17 -38.59 15.04
N VAL A 192 -12.00 -38.19 15.54
CA VAL A 192 -11.16 -39.05 16.40
C VAL A 192 -11.89 -39.37 17.70
N ASN A 193 -12.48 -38.36 18.35
CA ASN A 193 -13.24 -38.55 19.58
C ASN A 193 -14.46 -39.45 19.37
N ALA A 194 -15.22 -39.24 18.29
CA ALA A 194 -16.35 -40.12 17.93
C ALA A 194 -15.87 -41.55 17.65
N GLY A 195 -14.75 -41.72 16.94
CA GLY A 195 -14.11 -43.02 16.71
C GLY A 195 -13.67 -43.70 18.02
N MET A 196 -13.08 -42.95 18.95
CA MET A 196 -12.70 -43.44 20.27
C MET A 196 -13.92 -43.88 21.09
N GLU A 197 -15.02 -43.12 21.09
CA GLU A 197 -16.24 -43.51 21.79
C GLU A 197 -16.91 -44.74 21.15
N VAL A 198 -16.91 -44.86 19.82
CA VAL A 198 -17.39 -46.08 19.12
C VAL A 198 -16.53 -47.29 19.48
N THR A 199 -15.20 -47.16 19.48
CA THR A 199 -14.31 -48.27 19.86
C THR A 199 -14.44 -48.66 21.32
N LYS A 200 -14.60 -47.70 22.23
CA LYS A 200 -14.88 -47.92 23.66
C LYS A 200 -16.23 -48.59 23.87
N GLY A 201 -17.28 -48.16 23.16
CA GLY A 201 -18.59 -48.79 23.15
C GLY A 201 -18.54 -50.23 22.64
N ARG A 202 -17.84 -50.46 21.52
CA ARG A 202 -17.58 -51.81 20.99
C ARG A 202 -16.80 -52.67 21.98
N GLY A 203 -15.82 -52.10 22.68
CA GLY A 203 -15.05 -52.77 23.72
C GLY A 203 -15.92 -53.20 24.90
N LYS A 204 -16.81 -52.31 25.39
CA LYS A 204 -17.80 -52.62 26.44
C LYS A 204 -18.80 -53.68 25.99
N SER A 205 -19.30 -53.59 24.76
CA SER A 205 -20.21 -54.59 24.19
C SER A 205 -19.54 -55.96 24.05
N LYS A 206 -18.30 -56.00 23.56
CA LYS A 206 -17.50 -57.24 23.49
C LYS A 206 -17.24 -57.83 24.88
N SER A 207 -16.86 -57.02 25.86
CA SER A 207 -16.61 -57.54 27.21
C SER A 207 -17.88 -58.05 27.88
N GLN A 208 -19.02 -57.40 27.62
CA GLN A 208 -20.32 -57.90 28.07
C GLN A 208 -20.68 -59.23 27.39
N LEU A 209 -20.51 -59.33 26.06
CA LEU A 209 -20.70 -60.59 25.32
C LEU A 209 -19.78 -61.72 25.82
N ILE A 210 -18.52 -61.42 26.17
CA ILE A 210 -17.60 -62.40 26.74
C ILE A 210 -18.13 -62.90 28.09
N LYS A 211 -18.57 -62.00 28.98
CA LYS A 211 -19.14 -62.38 30.27
C LYS A 211 -20.43 -63.22 30.12
N GLU A 212 -21.29 -62.86 29.17
CA GLU A 212 -22.49 -63.64 28.85
C GLU A 212 -22.13 -65.04 28.36
N LYS A 213 -21.14 -65.16 27.46
CA LYS A 213 -20.68 -66.45 26.96
C LYS A 213 -19.95 -67.29 28.00
N GLU A 214 -19.16 -66.67 28.88
CA GLU A 214 -18.56 -67.35 30.04
C GLU A 214 -19.64 -67.89 30.98
N HIS A 215 -20.70 -67.10 31.23
CA HIS A 215 -21.81 -67.54 32.06
C HIS A 215 -22.58 -68.70 31.43
N GLU A 216 -22.92 -68.62 30.14
CA GLU A 216 -23.52 -69.73 29.38
C GLU A 216 -22.64 -70.98 29.46
N MET A 217 -21.34 -70.86 29.19
CA MET A 217 -20.39 -71.97 29.25
C MET A 217 -20.33 -72.60 30.65
N ASN A 218 -20.36 -71.78 31.71
CA ASN A 218 -20.35 -72.26 33.08
C ASN A 218 -21.66 -73.01 33.43
N ILE A 219 -22.81 -72.56 32.91
CA ILE A 219 -24.08 -73.28 33.04
C ILE A 219 -23.97 -74.65 32.36
N TYR A 220 -23.51 -74.71 31.11
CA TYR A 220 -23.32 -75.97 30.39
C TYR A 220 -22.34 -76.91 31.10
N TYR A 221 -21.23 -76.37 31.62
CA TYR A 221 -20.26 -77.15 32.40
C TYR A 221 -20.90 -77.72 33.67
N SER A 222 -21.64 -76.89 34.41
CA SER A 222 -22.36 -77.31 35.62
C SER A 222 -23.40 -78.38 35.32
N MET A 223 -24.12 -78.27 34.21
CA MET A 223 -25.08 -79.27 33.75
C MET A 223 -24.38 -80.58 33.38
N ALA A 224 -23.28 -80.53 32.62
CA ALA A 224 -22.51 -81.72 32.25
C ALA A 224 -21.89 -82.41 33.48
N GLN A 225 -21.40 -81.64 34.45
CA GLN A 225 -20.87 -82.17 35.70
C GLN A 225 -21.97 -82.83 36.53
N ARG A 226 -23.17 -82.22 36.60
CA ARG A 226 -24.33 -82.81 37.28
C ARG A 226 -24.78 -84.10 36.58
N GLN A 227 -24.87 -84.11 35.25
CA GLN A 227 -25.18 -85.32 34.48
C GLN A 227 -24.16 -86.43 34.75
N LYS A 228 -22.86 -86.13 34.80
CA LYS A 228 -21.85 -87.13 35.18
C LYS A 228 -22.03 -87.64 36.61
N GLN A 229 -22.39 -86.77 37.56
CA GLN A 229 -22.69 -87.21 38.93
C GLN A 229 -23.93 -88.10 38.98
N GLU A 230 -24.99 -87.74 38.24
CA GLU A 230 -26.22 -88.53 38.12
C GLU A 230 -25.96 -89.88 37.44
N GLU A 231 -25.15 -89.93 36.37
CA GLU A 231 -24.73 -91.17 35.71
C GLU A 231 -23.93 -92.07 36.66
N VAL A 232 -22.95 -91.50 37.40
CA VAL A 232 -22.17 -92.25 38.39
C VAL A 232 -23.07 -92.77 39.52
N GLN A 233 -24.02 -91.96 39.99
CA GLN A 233 -24.97 -92.37 41.02
C GLN A 233 -25.93 -93.46 40.51
N GLY A 234 -26.39 -93.37 39.27
CA GLY A 234 -27.19 -94.41 38.62
C GLY A 234 -26.42 -95.73 38.49
N VAL A 235 -25.15 -95.69 38.09
CA VAL A 235 -24.28 -96.88 38.05
C VAL A 235 -24.06 -97.47 39.45
N LEU A 236 -23.91 -96.63 40.49
CA LEU A 236 -23.82 -97.08 41.88
C LEU A 236 -25.10 -97.77 42.35
N GLU A 237 -26.27 -97.20 42.08
CA GLU A 237 -27.56 -97.82 42.44
C GLU A 237 -27.81 -99.12 41.66
N GLU A 238 -27.39 -99.21 40.41
CA GLU A 238 -27.49 -100.44 39.62
C GLU A 238 -26.51 -101.53 40.11
N ALA A 239 -25.29 -101.15 40.50
CA ALA A 239 -24.33 -102.03 41.17
C ALA A 239 -24.86 -102.52 42.53
N GLU A 240 -25.55 -101.68 43.29
CA GLU A 240 -26.16 -102.07 44.56
C GLU A 240 -27.32 -103.06 44.37
N LYS A 241 -28.19 -102.83 43.37
CA LYS A 241 -29.26 -103.78 43.01
C LYS A 241 -28.69 -105.12 42.56
N THR A 242 -27.64 -105.12 41.73
CA THR A 242 -27.00 -106.38 41.30
C THR A 242 -26.34 -107.11 42.47
N HIS A 243 -25.67 -106.40 43.39
CA HIS A 243 -25.17 -106.99 44.63
C HIS A 243 -26.28 -107.58 45.51
N GLN A 244 -27.42 -106.90 45.67
CA GLN A 244 -28.57 -107.45 46.42
C GLN A 244 -29.12 -108.73 45.76
N VAL A 245 -29.21 -108.77 44.43
CA VAL A 245 -29.64 -109.99 43.70
C VAL A 245 -28.65 -111.14 43.89
N VAL A 246 -27.34 -110.86 43.83
CA VAL A 246 -26.30 -111.87 44.08
C VAL A 246 -26.37 -112.38 45.52
N LEU A 247 -26.54 -111.49 46.50
CA LEU A 247 -26.72 -111.86 47.91
C LEU A 247 -27.97 -112.72 48.11
N GLY A 248 -29.10 -112.37 47.48
CA GLY A 248 -30.32 -113.19 47.50
C GLY A 248 -30.09 -114.60 46.96
N ASN A 249 -29.41 -114.73 45.81
CA ASN A 249 -29.06 -116.03 45.22
C ASN A 249 -28.14 -116.87 46.13
N VAL A 250 -27.20 -116.24 46.83
CA VAL A 250 -26.34 -116.94 47.80
C VAL A 250 -27.15 -117.39 49.02
N MET A 251 -28.08 -116.56 49.49
CA MET A 251 -28.98 -116.88 50.59
C MET A 251 -29.89 -118.07 50.24
N ASP A 252 -30.45 -118.10 49.03
CA ASP A 252 -31.30 -119.21 48.56
C ASP A 252 -30.51 -120.52 48.46
N LYS A 253 -29.25 -120.47 47.98
CA LYS A 253 -28.36 -121.64 47.99
C LYS A 253 -28.10 -122.14 49.40
N LEU A 254 -27.88 -121.25 50.37
CA LEU A 254 -27.65 -121.60 51.77
C LEU A 254 -28.89 -122.26 52.41
N VAL A 255 -30.08 -121.72 52.14
CA VAL A 255 -31.34 -122.30 52.64
C VAL A 255 -31.57 -123.68 52.04
N ASN A 256 -31.27 -123.87 50.75
CA ASN A 256 -31.38 -125.18 50.10
C ASN A 256 -30.39 -126.20 50.69
N THR A 257 -29.12 -125.85 50.89
CA THR A 257 -28.15 -126.78 51.51
C THR A 257 -28.49 -127.09 52.96
N GLN A 258 -29.07 -126.14 53.70
CA GLN A 258 -29.57 -126.39 55.05
C GLN A 258 -30.80 -127.31 55.07
N GLY A 259 -31.69 -127.20 54.08
CA GLY A 259 -32.80 -128.12 53.86
C GLY A 259 -32.34 -129.55 53.55
N GLU A 260 -31.31 -129.69 52.70
CA GLU A 260 -30.67 -130.98 52.40
C GLU A 260 -30.04 -131.61 53.64
N LEU A 261 -29.34 -130.82 54.46
CA LEU A 261 -28.75 -131.28 55.73
C LEU A 261 -29.81 -131.76 56.73
N LEU A 262 -30.93 -131.04 56.86
CA LEU A 262 -32.05 -131.46 57.71
C LEU A 262 -32.70 -132.76 57.23
N SER A 263 -32.83 -132.94 55.92
CA SER A 263 -33.31 -134.18 55.31
C SER A 263 -32.39 -135.36 55.64
N ILE A 264 -31.07 -135.18 55.48
CA ILE A 264 -30.06 -136.21 55.80
C ILE A 264 -30.09 -136.55 57.29
N ALA A 265 -30.19 -135.54 58.17
CA ALA A 265 -30.31 -135.75 59.61
C ALA A 265 -31.55 -136.56 59.98
N LYS A 266 -32.69 -136.31 59.30
CA LYS A 266 -33.93 -137.07 59.48
C LYS A 266 -33.80 -138.52 58.99
N GLN A 267 -33.13 -138.74 57.86
CA GLN A 267 -32.84 -140.09 57.35
C GLN A 267 -31.91 -140.88 58.30
N LEU A 268 -30.88 -140.24 58.85
CA LEU A 268 -30.00 -140.83 59.86
C LEU A 268 -30.74 -141.20 61.15
N GLY A 269 -31.66 -140.34 61.61
CA GLY A 269 -32.53 -140.64 62.75
C GLY A 269 -33.42 -141.87 62.50
N ILE A 270 -33.99 -142.00 61.30
CA ILE A 270 -34.77 -143.18 60.90
C ILE A 270 -33.88 -144.43 60.85
N MET A 271 -32.71 -144.38 60.22
CA MET A 271 -31.76 -145.51 60.16
C MET A 271 -31.27 -145.94 61.55
N THR A 272 -31.12 -145.00 62.49
CA THR A 272 -30.70 -145.29 63.86
C THR A 272 -31.82 -146.01 64.63
N ASN A 273 -33.07 -145.55 64.51
CA ASN A 273 -34.22 -146.24 65.11
C ASN A 273 -34.42 -147.65 64.53
N TRP A 274 -34.24 -147.82 63.21
CA TRP A 274 -34.28 -149.16 62.58
C TRP A 274 -33.16 -150.06 63.08
N LYS A 275 -31.96 -149.52 63.27
CA LYS A 275 -30.84 -150.25 63.83
C LYS A 275 -31.16 -150.72 65.25
N ASP A 276 -31.66 -149.83 66.11
CA ASP A 276 -31.96 -150.15 67.50
C ASP A 276 -33.11 -151.16 67.62
N PHE A 277 -34.18 -151.01 66.82
CA PHE A 277 -35.28 -151.98 66.75
C PHE A 277 -34.81 -153.39 66.32
N LEU A 278 -33.98 -153.46 65.27
CA LEU A 278 -33.42 -154.74 64.81
C LEU A 278 -32.48 -155.35 65.85
N GLU A 279 -31.76 -154.53 66.62
CA GLU A 279 -30.85 -154.99 67.67
C GLU A 279 -31.63 -155.52 68.88
N GLU A 280 -32.80 -154.94 69.18
CA GLU A 280 -33.75 -155.43 70.20
C GLU A 280 -34.37 -156.78 69.80
N GLU A 281 -34.91 -156.92 68.58
CA GLU A 281 -35.44 -158.22 68.11
C GLU A 281 -34.35 -159.31 68.06
N LEU A 282 -33.11 -158.94 67.70
CA LEU A 282 -32.00 -159.88 67.67
C LEU A 282 -31.58 -160.31 69.09
N GLN A 283 -31.76 -159.44 70.08
CA GLN A 283 -31.55 -159.79 71.48
C GLN A 283 -32.69 -160.64 72.05
N GLU A 284 -33.94 -160.37 71.68
CA GLU A 284 -35.09 -161.20 72.04
C GLU A 284 -34.98 -162.61 71.47
N THR A 285 -34.61 -162.72 70.19
CA THR A 285 -34.34 -164.02 69.56
C THR A 285 -33.16 -164.74 70.22
N ARG A 286 -32.06 -164.03 70.56
CA ARG A 286 -30.97 -164.61 71.38
C ARG A 286 -31.49 -165.18 72.70
N MET A 287 -32.31 -164.43 73.44
CA MET A 287 -32.89 -164.88 74.70
C MET A 287 -33.80 -166.11 74.51
N ALA A 288 -34.61 -166.13 73.45
CA ALA A 288 -35.48 -167.26 73.12
C ALA A 288 -34.69 -168.53 72.76
N PHE A 289 -33.66 -168.40 71.90
CA PHE A 289 -32.76 -169.50 71.56
C PHE A 289 -32.01 -170.01 72.80
N GLN A 290 -31.51 -169.12 73.65
CA GLN A 290 -30.85 -169.53 74.89
C GLN A 290 -31.81 -170.27 75.82
N LYS A 291 -33.07 -169.83 75.92
CA LYS A 291 -34.12 -170.48 76.71
C LYS A 291 -34.47 -171.88 76.16
N TYR A 292 -34.53 -172.03 74.84
CA TYR A 292 -34.74 -173.32 74.17
C TYR A 292 -33.57 -174.29 74.39
N ILE A 293 -32.33 -173.80 74.27
CA ILE A 293 -31.11 -174.59 74.51
C ILE A 293 -31.08 -175.07 75.96
N ASN A 294 -31.35 -174.18 76.91
CA ASN A 294 -31.39 -174.51 78.34
C ASN A 294 -32.49 -175.54 78.67
N TYR A 295 -33.65 -175.49 78.00
CA TYR A 295 -34.76 -176.42 78.22
C TYR A 295 -34.50 -177.81 77.61
N THR A 296 -33.96 -177.84 76.38
CA THR A 296 -33.80 -179.09 75.61
C THR A 296 -32.55 -179.87 76.02
N PHE A 297 -31.51 -179.17 76.47
CA PHE A 297 -30.21 -179.75 76.80
C PHE A 297 -29.71 -179.29 78.19
N PRO A 298 -30.35 -179.74 79.29
CA PRO A 298 -30.01 -179.29 80.65
C PRO A 298 -28.62 -179.73 81.16
N LYS A 299 -27.90 -180.55 80.39
CA LYS A 299 -26.52 -180.98 80.69
C LYS A 299 -25.44 -180.09 80.06
N LEU A 300 -25.82 -179.05 79.29
CA LEU A 300 -24.88 -178.07 78.74
C LEU A 300 -24.59 -176.98 79.79
N SER A 301 -23.30 -176.80 80.11
CA SER A 301 -22.85 -175.71 80.99
C SER A 301 -23.12 -174.35 80.35
N PRO A 302 -23.52 -173.32 81.14
CA PRO A 302 -23.74 -171.97 80.64
C PRO A 302 -22.55 -171.47 79.79
N GLY A 303 -22.83 -170.95 78.58
CA GLY A 303 -21.84 -170.39 77.64
C GLY A 303 -21.30 -171.35 76.57
N HIS A 304 -21.58 -172.66 76.62
CA HIS A 304 -21.12 -173.59 75.58
C HIS A 304 -21.83 -173.43 74.22
N ALA A 305 -22.96 -172.72 74.17
CA ALA A 305 -23.76 -172.53 72.96
C ALA A 305 -23.63 -171.12 72.34
N ASP A 306 -22.75 -170.26 72.90
CA ASP A 306 -22.62 -168.85 72.50
C ASP A 306 -22.05 -168.66 71.08
N PHE A 307 -21.52 -169.72 70.45
CA PHE A 307 -21.00 -169.64 69.08
C PHE A 307 -22.11 -169.59 68.00
N ILE A 308 -23.36 -169.96 68.34
CA ILE A 308 -24.46 -170.04 67.36
C ILE A 308 -24.96 -168.65 66.95
N LEU A 309 -24.88 -167.65 67.84
CA LEU A 309 -25.30 -166.26 67.60
C LEU A 309 -24.32 -165.24 68.25
N PRO A 310 -23.16 -164.96 67.61
CA PRO A 310 -22.13 -164.08 68.16
C PRO A 310 -22.60 -162.64 68.39
N GLU A 311 -22.02 -161.94 69.38
CA GLU A 311 -22.23 -160.50 69.58
C GLU A 311 -21.58 -159.66 68.48
N ARG A 312 -22.20 -158.51 68.17
CA ARG A 312 -21.68 -157.56 67.19
C ARG A 312 -20.54 -156.73 67.83
N LYS A 313 -19.44 -156.54 67.11
CA LYS A 313 -18.32 -155.67 67.53
C LYS A 313 -18.77 -154.21 67.60
N LYS A 314 -18.64 -153.55 68.75
CA LYS A 314 -18.95 -152.11 68.92
C LYS A 314 -17.95 -151.24 68.14
N THR A 315 -18.43 -150.15 67.54
CA THR A 315 -17.65 -149.19 66.74
C THR A 315 -16.62 -148.40 67.60
N PRO A 316 -15.40 -148.09 67.08
CA PRO A 316 -14.33 -147.42 67.84
C PRO A 316 -14.56 -145.90 68.06
N SER A 317 -14.12 -145.38 69.21
CA SER A 317 -14.40 -144.03 69.74
C SER A 317 -13.60 -142.85 69.13
N SER A 318 -13.19 -142.88 67.86
CA SER A 318 -12.26 -141.89 67.29
C SER A 318 -12.89 -140.79 66.39
N LEU A 319 -14.20 -140.50 66.49
CA LEU A 319 -14.91 -139.61 65.56
C LEU A 319 -15.66 -138.42 66.21
N ILE A 320 -15.32 -137.99 67.43
CA ILE A 320 -16.09 -136.95 68.17
C ILE A 320 -15.40 -135.58 68.27
N GLN A 321 -14.15 -135.41 67.81
CA GLN A 321 -13.49 -134.10 67.88
C GLN A 321 -13.55 -133.36 66.54
N GLU A 322 -14.58 -132.53 66.35
CA GLU A 322 -14.57 -131.28 65.56
C GLU A 322 -16.00 -130.70 65.51
N THR A 323 -16.41 -129.97 66.56
CA THR A 323 -17.56 -129.05 66.52
C THR A 323 -17.55 -128.17 67.77
N LYS A 324 -16.50 -127.36 67.98
CA LYS A 324 -16.57 -126.19 68.89
C LYS A 324 -15.67 -125.05 68.42
N THR A 325 -16.17 -124.33 67.42
CA THR A 325 -15.86 -122.94 67.02
C THR A 325 -17.06 -122.58 66.11
N THR A 326 -17.81 -121.49 66.22
CA THR A 326 -17.57 -120.11 66.69
C THR A 326 -18.98 -119.49 66.78
N LEU A 327 -19.31 -118.86 67.90
CA LEU A 327 -20.39 -117.88 68.02
C LEU A 327 -19.72 -116.60 68.51
N ASP A 328 -19.31 -115.79 67.54
CA ASP A 328 -19.59 -114.34 67.45
C ASP A 328 -19.18 -113.87 66.04
#